data_AF-A0A2G8T2M0-F1
#
_entry.id   AF-A0A2G8T2M0-F1
#
_cell.length_a   1.000
_cell.length_b   1.000
_cell.length_c   1.000
_cell.angle_alpha   90.00
_cell.angle_beta   90.00
_cell.angle_gamma   90.00
#
_symmetry.space_group_name_H-M   'P 1'
#
loop_
_entity.id
_entity.type
_entity.pdbx_description
1 polymer ?
#
loop_
_entity_poly.entity_id
_entity_poly.type
_entity_poly.pdbx_seq_one_letter_code
_entity_poly.pdbx_strand_id
1 'polypeptide(L)'
;MASAKAQPLLCRATPVTRPYPDDYLETVEQARRERDREYRPPLKAPVPEFARYQTIYLGFPIWGGADPPVICAFLAAYDFKGKTIIPFITHGGCGIGNSLTVLAADIPGGRLLDHGLVMQADQERQTLERVTKWLGGVT
;
A
#
# COMPACT_ATOMS: atom_id res chain seq x y z
N MET A 1 -6.96 9.06 36.13
CA MET A 1 -7.31 9.58 34.79
C MET A 1 -7.10 8.46 33.79
N ALA A 2 -8.18 7.94 33.20
CA ALA A 2 -8.09 6.90 32.18
C ALA A 2 -7.47 7.50 30.91
N SER A 3 -6.31 6.99 30.51
CA SER A 3 -5.69 7.30 29.23
C SER A 3 -6.64 6.84 28.13
N ALA A 4 -7.22 7.77 27.39
CA ALA A 4 -8.02 7.47 26.21
C ALA A 4 -7.10 6.79 25.19
N LYS A 5 -7.13 5.46 25.14
CA LYS A 5 -6.46 4.71 24.08
C LYS A 5 -7.08 5.17 22.76
N ALA A 6 -6.30 5.88 21.96
CA ALA A 6 -6.69 6.24 20.60
C ALA A 6 -7.11 4.95 19.89
N GLN A 7 -8.36 4.90 19.42
CA GLN A 7 -8.84 3.77 18.64
C GLN A 7 -8.00 3.69 17.36
N PRO A 8 -7.44 2.51 17.01
CA PRO A 8 -6.72 2.36 15.76
C PRO A 8 -7.72 2.59 14.61
N LEU A 9 -7.48 3.63 13.82
CA LEU A 9 -8.25 3.84 12.61
C LEU A 9 -7.58 3.04 11.49
N LEU A 10 -8.34 2.12 10.88
CA LEU A 10 -7.98 1.57 9.59
C LEU A 10 -8.28 2.64 8.54
N CYS A 11 -7.28 3.46 8.21
CA CYS A 11 -7.40 4.38 7.09
C CYS A 11 -7.45 3.57 5.79
N ARG A 12 -8.66 3.39 5.25
CA ARG A 12 -8.81 3.02 3.84
C ARG A 12 -8.37 4.25 3.04
N ALA A 13 -7.27 4.13 2.28
CA ALA A 13 -6.90 5.15 1.32
C ALA A 13 -8.14 5.44 0.45
N THR A 14 -8.64 6.67 0.55
CA THR A 14 -9.78 7.15 -0.22
C THR A 14 -9.47 7.03 -1.71
N PRO A 15 -10.43 6.63 -2.55
CA PRO A 15 -10.20 6.54 -3.98
C PRO A 15 -9.71 7.89 -4.53
N VAL A 16 -8.92 7.85 -5.58
CA VAL A 16 -8.56 9.02 -6.39
C VAL A 16 -9.84 9.70 -6.92
N THR A 17 -9.81 11.03 -7.12
CA THR A 17 -10.97 11.79 -7.64
C THR A 17 -11.44 11.27 -8.99
N ARG A 18 -10.51 10.81 -9.83
CA ARG A 18 -10.78 10.06 -11.06
C ARG A 18 -10.37 8.61 -10.84
N PRO A 19 -11.29 7.64 -10.89
CA PRO A 19 -10.95 6.24 -10.70
C PRO A 19 -9.96 5.77 -11.77
N TYR A 20 -9.14 4.77 -11.42
CA TYR A 20 -8.38 4.03 -12.43
C TYR A 20 -9.36 3.30 -13.38
N PRO A 21 -8.96 3.01 -14.62
CA PRO A 21 -9.77 2.27 -15.58
C PRO A 21 -10.24 0.92 -15.02
N ASP A 22 -11.39 0.43 -15.48
CA ASP A 22 -11.85 -0.91 -15.12
C ASP A 22 -11.01 -2.00 -15.79
N ASP A 23 -10.41 -1.71 -16.95
CA ASP A 23 -9.50 -2.62 -17.64
C ASP A 23 -8.14 -2.69 -16.91
N TYR A 24 -7.67 -3.93 -16.74
CA TYR A 24 -6.43 -4.21 -16.03
C TYR A 24 -5.20 -3.64 -16.74
N LEU A 25 -5.10 -3.81 -18.06
CA LEU A 25 -3.92 -3.36 -18.82
C LEU A 25 -3.89 -1.84 -18.91
N GLU A 26 -5.06 -1.20 -19.07
CA GLU A 26 -5.17 0.25 -19.02
C GLU A 26 -4.76 0.81 -17.64
N THR A 27 -5.16 0.14 -16.55
CA THR A 27 -4.74 0.50 -15.19
C THR A 27 -3.23 0.37 -15.01
N VAL A 28 -2.64 -0.73 -15.48
CA VAL A 28 -1.18 -0.95 -15.42
C VAL A 28 -0.44 0.17 -16.16
N GLU A 29 -0.88 0.50 -17.38
CA GLU A 29 -0.23 1.53 -18.19
C GLU A 29 -0.46 2.95 -17.63
N GLN A 30 -1.63 3.22 -17.04
CA GLN A 30 -1.84 4.47 -16.30
C GLN A 30 -0.91 4.57 -15.08
N ALA A 31 -0.88 3.55 -14.22
CA ALA A 31 -0.05 3.55 -13.02
C ALA A 31 1.45 3.68 -13.37
N ARG A 32 1.90 3.03 -14.45
CA ARG A 32 3.26 3.20 -14.97
C ARG A 32 3.52 4.65 -15.39
N ARG A 33 2.66 5.24 -16.22
CA ARG A 33 2.82 6.63 -16.68
C ARG A 33 2.80 7.64 -15.53
N GLU A 34 1.96 7.42 -14.53
CA GLU A 34 1.92 8.26 -13.34
C GLU A 34 3.24 8.14 -12.55
N ARG A 35 3.73 6.92 -12.32
CA ARG A 35 5.01 6.66 -11.64
C ARG A 35 6.19 7.28 -12.38
N ASP A 36 6.30 7.05 -13.68
CA ASP A 36 7.42 7.53 -14.50
C ASP A 36 7.46 9.08 -14.56
N ARG A 37 6.35 9.75 -14.24
CA ARG A 37 6.22 11.21 -14.16
C ARG A 37 6.19 11.75 -12.73
N GLU A 38 6.37 10.89 -11.73
CA GLU A 38 6.21 11.22 -10.31
C GLU A 38 4.85 11.92 -9.99
N TYR A 39 3.83 11.58 -10.78
CA TYR A 39 2.51 12.19 -10.66
C TYR A 39 1.80 11.70 -9.40
N ARG A 40 1.30 12.64 -8.60
CA ARG A 40 0.56 12.38 -7.37
C ARG A 40 -0.93 12.65 -7.65
N PRO A 41 -1.75 11.62 -7.90
CA PRO A 41 -3.14 11.81 -8.27
C PRO A 41 -3.96 12.45 -7.13
N PRO A 42 -4.89 13.37 -7.44
CA PRO A 42 -5.72 14.02 -6.44
C PRO A 42 -6.64 13.03 -5.71
N LEU A 43 -6.62 13.06 -4.38
CA LEU A 43 -7.41 12.21 -3.49
C LEU A 43 -8.86 12.72 -3.39
N LYS A 44 -9.85 11.81 -3.35
CA LYS A 44 -11.28 12.19 -3.35
C LYS A 44 -11.74 12.89 -2.08
N ALA A 45 -11.22 12.50 -0.93
CA ALA A 45 -11.56 13.13 0.34
C ALA A 45 -10.36 13.10 1.29
N PRO A 46 -10.15 14.16 2.09
CA PRO A 46 -9.15 14.11 3.15
C PRO A 46 -9.62 13.16 4.27
N VAL A 47 -8.68 12.62 5.02
CA VAL A 47 -8.92 11.92 6.27
C VAL A 47 -9.26 12.97 7.33
N PRO A 48 -10.49 12.99 7.87
CA PRO A 48 -10.87 13.96 8.87
C PRO A 48 -10.00 13.83 10.13
N GLU A 49 -9.61 14.98 10.68
CA GLU A 49 -8.88 15.07 11.95
C GLU A 49 -7.57 14.24 11.98
N PHE A 50 -6.87 14.13 10.85
CA PHE A 50 -5.63 13.34 10.72
C PHE A 50 -4.60 13.58 11.83
N ALA A 51 -4.52 14.83 12.32
CA ALA A 51 -3.63 15.23 13.40
C ALA A 51 -3.83 14.40 14.69
N ARG A 52 -5.03 13.89 14.96
CA ARG A 52 -5.36 13.12 16.17
C ARG A 52 -4.76 11.71 16.20
N TYR A 53 -4.36 11.16 15.05
CA TYR A 53 -3.82 9.80 14.99
C TYR A 53 -2.33 9.79 15.31
N GLN A 54 -1.94 8.95 16.26
CA GLN A 54 -0.53 8.71 16.58
C GLN A 54 0.01 7.44 15.92
N THR A 55 -0.86 6.51 15.56
CA THR A 55 -0.52 5.26 14.87
C THR A 55 -1.41 5.10 13.66
N ILE A 56 -0.80 4.79 12.52
CA ILE A 56 -1.44 4.67 11.21
C ILE A 56 -1.09 3.30 10.65
N TYR A 57 -2.09 2.45 10.47
CA TYR A 57 -1.95 1.22 9.72
C TYR A 57 -2.20 1.53 8.24
N LEU A 58 -1.18 1.38 7.40
CA LEU A 58 -1.21 1.79 5.99
C LEU A 58 -1.20 0.55 5.09
N GLY A 59 -2.32 0.29 4.42
CA GLY A 59 -2.51 -0.87 3.57
C GLY A 59 -2.47 -0.58 2.09
N PHE A 60 -1.66 -1.33 1.33
CA PHE A 60 -1.64 -1.17 -0.13
C PHE A 60 -1.03 -2.38 -0.87
N PRO A 61 -1.42 -2.60 -2.13
CA PRO A 61 -0.75 -3.54 -3.01
C PRO A 61 0.53 -2.93 -3.60
N ILE A 62 1.47 -3.78 -4.02
CA ILE A 62 2.59 -3.38 -4.88
C ILE A 62 2.13 -3.39 -6.33
N TRP A 63 2.34 -2.27 -7.03
CA TRP A 63 2.01 -2.10 -8.45
C TRP A 63 3.27 -1.96 -9.27
N GLY A 64 3.54 -2.95 -10.14
CA GLY A 64 4.72 -2.94 -11.01
C GLY A 64 6.04 -2.83 -10.25
N GLY A 65 6.13 -3.40 -9.05
CA GLY A 65 7.33 -3.41 -8.20
C GLY A 65 7.55 -2.17 -7.33
N ALA A 66 6.58 -1.23 -7.29
CA ALA A 66 6.67 0.00 -6.50
C ALA A 66 5.36 0.30 -5.75
N ASP A 67 5.43 1.27 -4.85
CA ASP A 67 4.26 1.84 -4.20
C ASP A 67 3.32 2.46 -5.25
N PRO A 68 2.00 2.24 -5.15
CA PRO A 68 1.05 2.85 -6.06
C PRO A 68 1.11 4.39 -6.01
N PRO A 69 0.95 5.11 -7.14
CA PRO A 69 0.96 6.58 -7.15
C PRO A 69 -0.03 7.23 -6.16
N VAL A 70 -1.19 6.60 -5.95
CA VAL A 70 -2.18 7.03 -4.95
C VAL A 70 -1.65 6.98 -3.51
N ILE A 71 -0.77 6.03 -3.18
CA ILE A 71 -0.14 5.93 -1.86
C ILE A 71 0.90 7.04 -1.70
N CYS A 72 1.72 7.28 -2.72
CA CYS A 72 2.63 8.44 -2.72
C CYS A 72 1.88 9.76 -2.57
N ALA A 73 0.72 9.92 -3.23
CA ALA A 73 -0.14 11.09 -3.07
C ALA A 73 -0.72 11.22 -1.65
N PHE A 74 -1.09 10.09 -1.03
CA PHE A 74 -1.51 10.07 0.37
C PHE A 74 -0.40 10.53 1.31
N LEU A 75 0.80 9.97 1.19
CA LEU A 75 1.94 10.35 2.04
C LEU A 75 2.31 11.83 1.88
N ALA A 76 2.23 12.34 0.65
CA ALA A 76 2.44 13.75 0.35
C ALA A 76 1.42 14.71 0.98
N ALA A 77 0.21 14.24 1.23
CA ALA A 77 -0.91 15.09 1.63
C ALA A 77 -0.99 15.34 3.14
N TYR A 78 -0.22 14.63 3.96
CA TYR A 78 -0.31 14.69 5.41
C TYR A 78 1.03 14.86 6.12
N ASP A 79 1.00 15.46 7.31
CA ASP A 79 2.16 15.57 8.20
C ASP A 79 2.25 14.33 9.12
N PHE A 80 3.33 13.57 8.96
CA PHE A 80 3.61 12.36 9.74
C PHE A 80 4.49 12.60 10.97
N LYS A 81 4.87 13.85 11.26
CA LYS A 81 5.74 14.17 12.40
C LYS A 81 5.17 13.64 13.71
N GLY A 82 5.99 12.86 14.42
CA GLY A 82 5.62 12.24 15.70
C GLY A 82 4.64 11.06 15.58
N LYS A 83 4.24 10.67 14.36
CA LYS A 83 3.33 9.55 14.12
C LYS A 83 4.11 8.27 13.84
N THR A 84 3.49 7.13 14.13
CA THR A 84 3.99 5.79 13.80
C THR A 84 3.20 5.20 12.65
N ILE A 85 3.89 4.70 11.63
CA ILE A 85 3.31 4.07 10.45
C ILE A 85 3.63 2.58 10.49
N ILE A 86 2.60 1.75 10.31
CA ILE A 86 2.69 0.29 10.29
C ILE A 86 2.12 -0.18 8.94
N PRO A 87 2.98 -0.56 7.97
CA PRO A 87 2.51 -0.98 6.67
C PRO A 87 1.89 -2.38 6.74
N PHE A 88 0.90 -2.63 5.88
CA PHE A 88 0.49 -3.97 5.51
C PHE A 88 0.40 -4.07 3.98
N ILE A 89 1.32 -4.82 3.38
CA ILE A 89 1.60 -4.80 1.95
C ILE A 89 1.21 -6.13 1.33
N THR A 90 0.45 -6.09 0.24
CA THR A 90 0.21 -7.26 -0.61
C THR A 90 0.99 -7.18 -1.91
N HIS A 91 1.46 -8.30 -2.46
CA HIS A 91 2.20 -8.31 -3.74
C HIS A 91 1.90 -9.52 -4.61
N GLY A 92 1.99 -9.37 -5.93
CA GLY A 92 1.74 -10.44 -6.91
C GLY A 92 2.89 -11.44 -7.12
N GLY A 93 3.80 -11.56 -6.15
CA GLY A 93 4.98 -12.46 -6.22
C GLY A 93 6.33 -11.82 -6.52
N CYS A 94 6.38 -10.52 -6.84
CA CYS A 94 7.66 -9.78 -7.03
C CYS A 94 8.30 -9.27 -5.73
N GLY A 95 7.70 -9.55 -4.56
CA GLY A 95 8.08 -8.95 -3.28
C GLY A 95 7.66 -7.48 -3.17
N ILE A 96 8.26 -6.77 -2.22
CA ILE A 96 7.93 -5.37 -1.90
C ILE A 96 8.90 -4.34 -2.50
N GLY A 97 9.92 -4.79 -3.25
CA GLY A 97 10.91 -3.92 -3.88
C GLY A 97 11.55 -2.96 -2.87
N ASN A 98 11.54 -1.67 -3.20
CA ASN A 98 12.03 -0.57 -2.36
C ASN A 98 10.94 0.13 -1.54
N SER A 99 9.76 -0.47 -1.40
CA SER A 99 8.58 0.14 -0.75
C SER A 99 8.90 0.72 0.62
N LEU A 100 9.54 -0.03 1.51
CA LEU A 100 9.87 0.47 2.87
C LEU A 100 10.83 1.67 2.83
N THR A 101 11.74 1.72 1.86
CA THR A 101 12.64 2.87 1.67
C THR A 101 11.88 4.10 1.19
N VAL A 102 10.95 3.94 0.25
CA VAL A 102 10.09 5.03 -0.25
C VAL A 102 9.20 5.54 0.88
N LEU A 103 8.52 4.65 1.60
CA LEU A 103 7.71 4.99 2.76
C LEU A 103 8.52 5.80 3.78
N ALA A 104 9.73 5.35 4.14
CA ALA A 104 10.56 6.05 5.12
C ALA A 104 10.96 7.46 4.66
N ALA A 105 11.19 7.66 3.35
CA ALA A 105 11.51 8.96 2.78
C ALA A 105 10.29 9.91 2.75
N ASP A 106 9.10 9.37 2.48
CA ASP A 106 7.86 10.14 2.34
C ASP A 106 7.15 10.45 3.68
N ILE A 107 7.71 10.04 4.83
CA ILE A 107 7.17 10.33 6.18
C ILE A 107 8.15 11.11 7.08
N PRO A 108 8.66 12.28 6.65
CA PRO A 108 9.65 13.02 7.43
C PRO A 108 9.18 13.31 8.87
N GLY A 109 10.00 12.94 9.85
CA GLY A 109 9.70 13.09 11.27
C GLY A 109 8.70 12.06 11.83
N GLY A 110 8.18 11.16 10.99
CA GLY A 110 7.43 9.98 11.39
C GLY A 110 8.34 8.78 11.67
N ARG A 111 7.77 7.76 12.30
CA ARG A 111 8.44 6.49 12.59
C ARG A 111 7.82 5.37 11.76
N LEU A 112 8.59 4.77 10.86
CA LEU A 112 8.21 3.53 10.20
C LEU A 112 8.46 2.34 11.13
N LEU A 113 7.47 1.46 11.31
CA LEU A 113 7.70 0.10 11.81
C LEU A 113 7.81 -0.83 10.60
N ASP A 114 9.03 -1.26 10.30
CA ASP A 114 9.39 -2.08 9.14
C ASP A 114 8.94 -3.55 9.22
N HIS A 115 8.54 -4.01 10.40
CA HIS A 115 7.98 -5.34 10.68
C HIS A 115 6.44 -5.38 10.53
N GLY A 116 5.93 -4.66 9.54
CA GLY A 116 4.54 -4.72 9.12
C GLY A 116 4.16 -6.06 8.48
N LEU A 117 2.88 -6.24 8.15
CA LEU A 117 2.42 -7.46 7.46
C LEU A 117 2.82 -7.41 5.98
N VAL A 118 3.47 -8.44 5.47
CA VAL A 118 3.74 -8.59 4.03
C VAL A 118 3.18 -9.93 3.58
N MET A 119 2.33 -9.91 2.55
CA MET A 119 1.64 -11.11 2.08
C MET A 119 1.60 -11.18 0.55
N GLN A 120 2.09 -12.28 -0.01
CA GLN A 120 1.93 -12.55 -1.43
C GLN A 120 0.46 -12.92 -1.73
N ALA A 121 -0.12 -12.33 -2.77
CA ALA A 121 -1.45 -12.71 -3.27
C ALA A 121 -1.42 -14.06 -4.01
N ASP A 122 -2.58 -14.68 -4.19
CA ASP A 122 -2.78 -15.91 -4.98
C ASP A 122 -2.00 -17.15 -4.51
N GLN A 123 -1.61 -17.24 -3.24
CA GLN A 123 -0.87 -18.39 -2.69
C GLN A 123 -1.61 -19.72 -2.87
N GLU A 124 -2.93 -19.75 -2.65
CA GLU A 124 -3.73 -20.96 -2.79
C GLU A 124 -3.75 -21.47 -4.24
N ARG A 125 -3.92 -20.57 -5.22
CA ARG A 125 -3.87 -20.92 -6.65
C ARG A 125 -2.51 -21.48 -7.02
N GLN A 126 -1.42 -20.82 -6.63
CA GLN A 126 -0.05 -21.30 -6.92
C GLN A 126 0.21 -22.67 -6.29
N THR A 127 -0.30 -22.91 -5.07
CA THR A 127 -0.19 -24.20 -4.40
C THR A 127 -0.93 -25.29 -5.18
N LEU A 128 -2.16 -25.02 -5.61
CA LEU A 128 -2.96 -25.96 -6.40
C LEU A 128 -2.32 -26.29 -7.76
N GLU A 129 -1.80 -25.28 -8.46
CA GLU A 129 -1.09 -25.46 -9.73
C GLU A 129 0.15 -26.34 -9.54
N ARG A 130 0.92 -26.10 -8.46
CA ARG A 130 2.12 -26.87 -8.13
C ARG A 130 1.81 -28.33 -7.80
N VAL A 131 0.76 -28.58 -7.01
CA VAL A 131 0.31 -29.94 -6.67
C VAL A 131 -0.18 -30.67 -7.92
N THR A 132 -1.00 -30.03 -8.74
CA THR A 132 -1.54 -30.61 -9.99
C THR A 132 -0.41 -31.00 -10.95
N LYS A 133 0.58 -30.11 -11.13
CA LYS A 133 1.76 -30.38 -11.95
C LYS A 133 2.60 -31.55 -11.42
N TRP A 134 2.78 -31.64 -10.10
CA TRP A 134 3.51 -32.75 -9.48
C TRP A 134 2.78 -34.08 -9.69
N LEU A 135 1.47 -34.11 -9.47
CA LEU A 135 0.63 -35.30 -9.68
C LEU A 135 0.70 -35.80 -11.12
N GLY A 136 0.65 -34.90 -12.11
CA GLY A 136 0.77 -35.28 -13.52
C GLY A 136 2.15 -35.80 -13.96
N GLY A 137 3.18 -35.67 -13.12
CA GLY A 137 4.52 -36.21 -13.38
C GLY A 137 4.83 -37.53 -12.67
N VAL A 138 3.94 -37.98 -11.76
CA VAL A 138 4.09 -39.25 -11.03
C VAL A 138 3.14 -40.35 -11.52
N THR A 139 2.20 -40.01 -12.40
CA THR A 139 1.37 -40.93 -13.20
C THR A 139 1.89 -41.04 -14.61
#